data_AF-A0AAW7TB73-F1
#
_entry.id   AF-A0AAW7TB73-F1
#
_cell.length_a   1.000
_cell.length_b   1.000
_cell.length_c   1.000
_cell.angle_alpha   90.00
_cell.angle_beta   90.00
_cell.angle_gamma   90.00
#
_symmetry.space_group_name_H-M   'P 1'
#
loop_
_entity.id
_entity.type
_entity.pdbx_description
1 polymer ?
#
loop_
_entity_poly.entity_id
_entity_poly.type
_entity_poly.pdbx_seq_one_letter_code
_entity_poly.pdbx_strand_id
1 'polypeptide(L)'
;MSCDETLQGLKPKRHMLVDSDACAFVYILEASDAFIYVVMPKAVWGALKEALATNEPIFLVGRDATLELEGIHEEVAYLIENIAGNANYGEEMEQAVTAFFA
;
A
#
# COMPACT_ATOMS: atom_id res chain seq x y z
N MET A 1 1.65 -6.20 -8.56
CA MET A 1 1.96 -7.13 -7.44
C MET A 1 1.14 -8.40 -7.63
N SER A 2 1.63 -9.58 -7.23
CA SER A 2 0.90 -10.84 -7.39
C SER A 2 0.62 -11.53 -6.06
N CYS A 3 -0.51 -12.21 -5.95
CA CYS A 3 -0.88 -13.09 -4.84
C CYS A 3 -1.60 -14.35 -5.35
N ASP A 4 -1.63 -15.41 -4.55
CA ASP A 4 -2.31 -16.66 -4.91
C ASP A 4 -3.79 -16.69 -4.50
N GLU A 5 -4.35 -15.56 -4.06
CA GLU A 5 -5.72 -15.42 -3.57
C GLU A 5 -6.73 -15.13 -4.70
N THR A 6 -8.01 -15.45 -4.47
CA THR A 6 -9.09 -14.98 -5.35
C THR A 6 -9.36 -13.50 -5.09
N LEU A 7 -9.54 -12.73 -6.17
CA LEU A 7 -9.92 -11.32 -6.07
C LEU A 7 -11.35 -11.06 -6.54
N GLN A 8 -12.10 -12.11 -6.89
CA GLN A 8 -13.48 -11.97 -7.33
C GLN A 8 -14.35 -11.38 -6.22
N GLY A 9 -15.13 -10.36 -6.57
CA GLY A 9 -16.04 -9.69 -5.64
C GLY A 9 -15.36 -8.70 -4.69
N LEU A 10 -14.02 -8.57 -4.71
CA LEU A 10 -13.30 -7.56 -3.97
C LEU A 10 -13.34 -6.20 -4.69
N LYS A 11 -13.38 -5.12 -3.92
CA LYS A 11 -13.38 -3.75 -4.44
C LYS A 11 -12.30 -2.90 -3.79
N PRO A 12 -11.62 -2.01 -4.53
CA PRO A 12 -10.69 -1.06 -3.94
C PRO A 12 -11.44 -0.06 -3.04
N LYS A 13 -10.97 0.14 -1.81
CA LYS A 13 -11.55 1.11 -0.88
C LYS A 13 -11.01 2.53 -1.09
N ARG A 14 -9.90 2.68 -1.82
CA ARG A 14 -9.12 3.93 -1.92
C ARG A 14 -8.72 4.44 -0.53
N HIS A 15 -8.26 3.51 0.31
CA HIS A 15 -7.84 3.83 1.66
C HIS A 15 -6.64 2.99 2.06
N MET A 16 -5.65 3.62 2.69
CA MET A 16 -4.47 2.97 3.20
C MET A 16 -4.22 3.23 4.67
N LEU A 17 -3.53 2.26 5.27
CA LEU A 17 -3.02 2.29 6.62
C LEU A 17 -1.52 1.99 6.60
N VAL A 18 -0.91 2.10 7.78
CA VAL A 18 0.46 1.68 8.06
C VAL A 18 0.42 0.60 9.12
N ASP A 19 1.20 -0.45 8.93
CA ASP A 19 1.58 -1.38 9.97
C ASP A 19 3.01 -1.03 10.41
N SER A 20 3.12 -0.31 11.52
CA SER A 20 4.41 0.16 12.05
C SER A 20 5.28 -0.97 12.56
N ASP A 21 4.69 -2.03 13.11
CA ASP A 21 5.42 -3.17 13.66
C ASP A 21 6.02 -4.03 12.54
N ALA A 22 5.27 -4.21 11.45
CA ALA A 22 5.75 -4.90 10.25
C ALA A 22 6.52 -3.98 9.28
N CYS A 23 6.57 -2.68 9.57
CA CYS A 23 7.11 -1.64 8.71
C CYS A 23 6.62 -1.77 7.26
N ALA A 24 5.30 -1.72 7.10
CA ALA A 24 4.61 -1.97 5.85
C ALA A 24 3.49 -0.96 5.60
N PHE A 25 3.23 -0.68 4.33
CA PHE A 25 2.00 -0.02 3.91
C PHE A 25 0.89 -1.06 3.76
N VAL A 26 -0.35 -0.67 4.01
CA VAL A 26 -1.49 -1.60 3.92
C VAL A 26 -2.61 -0.94 3.13
N TYR A 27 -2.99 -1.53 2.00
CA TYR A 27 -4.14 -1.07 1.22
C TYR A 27 -5.38 -1.89 1.57
N ILE A 28 -6.53 -1.22 1.70
CA ILE A 28 -7.78 -1.89 2.08
C ILE A 28 -8.62 -2.21 0.84
N LEU A 29 -9.00 -3.47 0.72
CA LEU A 29 -10.07 -3.93 -0.15
C LEU A 29 -11.33 -4.21 0.67
N GLU A 30 -12.50 -4.01 0.05
CA GLU A 30 -13.79 -4.35 0.64
C GLU A 30 -14.37 -5.60 -0.04
N ALA A 31 -14.85 -6.53 0.77
CA ALA A 31 -15.73 -7.62 0.38
C ALA A 31 -17.15 -7.33 0.89
N SER A 32 -18.09 -8.26 0.69
CA SER A 32 -19.48 -8.12 1.14
C SER A 32 -19.64 -7.86 2.64
N ASP A 33 -18.77 -8.47 3.45
CA ASP A 33 -18.93 -8.60 4.90
C ASP A 33 -17.60 -8.45 5.66
N ALA A 34 -16.50 -8.14 4.96
CA ALA A 34 -15.18 -8.05 5.54
C ALA A 34 -14.29 -7.04 4.81
N PHE A 35 -13.23 -6.62 5.49
CA PHE A 35 -12.10 -5.93 4.87
C PHE A 35 -10.96 -6.91 4.64
N ILE A 36 -10.31 -6.78 3.49
CA ILE A 36 -9.11 -7.52 3.14
C ILE A 36 -7.95 -6.52 3.10
N TYR A 37 -6.83 -6.90 3.72
CA TYR A 37 -5.65 -6.07 3.83
C TYR A 37 -4.58 -6.55 2.87
N VAL A 38 -4.18 -5.69 1.93
CA VAL A 38 -3.08 -5.93 1.02
C VAL A 38 -1.83 -5.33 1.65
N VAL A 39 -1.02 -6.18 2.29
CA VAL A 39 0.20 -5.78 2.97
C VAL A 39 1.33 -5.61 1.95
N MET A 40 1.95 -4.43 1.98
CA MET A 40 3.04 -4.02 1.09
C MET A 40 4.31 -3.79 1.92
N PRO A 41 5.08 -4.86 2.17
CA PRO A 41 6.32 -4.77 2.95
C PRO A 41 7.40 -4.00 2.18
N LYS A 42 8.51 -3.65 2.86
CA LYS A 42 9.66 -2.94 2.27
C LYS A 42 10.12 -3.49 0.91
N ALA A 43 10.04 -4.81 0.72
CA ALA A 43 10.43 -5.47 -0.52
C ALA A 43 9.70 -4.96 -1.78
N VAL A 44 8.49 -4.39 -1.64
CA VAL A 44 7.72 -3.83 -2.78
C VAL A 44 7.80 -2.31 -2.89
N TRP A 45 8.46 -1.62 -1.95
CA TRP A 45 8.52 -0.15 -1.93
C TRP A 45 9.22 0.44 -3.15
N GLY A 46 10.21 -0.26 -3.72
CA GLY A 46 10.86 0.19 -4.96
C GLY A 46 9.89 0.30 -6.12
N ALA A 47 9.03 -0.70 -6.30
CA ALA A 47 7.98 -0.68 -7.32
C ALA A 47 6.91 0.39 -7.03
N LEU A 48 6.57 0.60 -5.75
CA LEU A 48 5.67 1.70 -5.36
C LEU A 48 6.28 3.07 -5.70
N LYS A 49 7.56 3.30 -5.38
CA LYS A 49 8.25 4.57 -5.68
C LYS A 49 8.30 4.82 -7.19
N GLU A 50 8.55 3.79 -7.99
CA GLU A 50 8.55 3.88 -9.45
C GLU A 50 7.15 4.22 -9.99
N ALA A 51 6.11 3.50 -9.56
CA ALA A 51 4.73 3.76 -9.98
C ALA A 51 4.25 5.18 -9.61
N LEU A 52 4.62 5.68 -8.43
CA LEU A 52 4.35 7.06 -8.03
C LEU A 52 5.04 8.08 -8.94
N ALA A 53 6.28 7.81 -9.34
CA ALA A 53 7.06 8.71 -10.19
C ALA A 53 6.55 8.73 -11.64
N THR A 54 6.08 7.60 -12.17
CA THR A 54 5.55 7.47 -13.53
C THR A 54 4.05 7.73 -13.63
N ASN A 55 3.36 7.78 -12.48
CA ASN A 55 1.92 7.81 -12.36
C ASN A 55 1.24 6.63 -13.09
N GLU A 56 1.90 5.46 -13.10
CA GLU A 56 1.35 4.24 -13.69
C GLU A 56 0.38 3.53 -12.74
N PRO A 57 -0.77 3.03 -13.24
CA PRO A 57 -1.74 2.33 -12.41
C PRO A 57 -1.14 1.07 -11.79
N ILE A 58 -1.45 0.85 -10.51
CA ILE A 58 -0.96 -0.31 -9.75
C ILE A 58 -2.04 -1.38 -9.71
N PHE A 59 -1.68 -2.58 -10.18
CA PHE A 59 -2.55 -3.75 -10.17
C PHE A 59 -2.12 -4.80 -9.15
N LEU A 60 -3.12 -5.36 -8.46
CA LEU A 60 -3.02 -6.61 -7.73
C LEU A 60 -3.50 -7.75 -8.63
N VAL A 61 -2.61 -8.68 -8.94
CA VAL A 61 -2.87 -9.86 -9.77
C VAL A 61 -3.12 -11.04 -8.85
N GLY A 62 -4.35 -11.51 -8.80
CA GLY A 62 -4.74 -12.71 -8.07
C GLY A 62 -4.77 -13.94 -8.95
N ARG A 63 -5.29 -15.03 -8.39
CA ARG A 63 -5.43 -16.32 -9.07
C ARG A 63 -6.36 -16.27 -10.27
N ASP A 64 -7.45 -15.51 -10.15
CA ASP A 64 -8.60 -15.55 -11.08
C ASP A 64 -9.07 -14.18 -11.58
N ALA A 65 -8.46 -13.11 -11.08
CA ALA A 65 -8.79 -11.74 -11.43
C ALA A 65 -7.58 -10.82 -11.22
N THR A 66 -7.60 -9.68 -11.90
CA THR A 66 -6.67 -8.57 -11.67
C THR A 66 -7.48 -7.36 -11.24
N LEU A 67 -7.05 -6.71 -10.18
CA LEU A 67 -7.74 -5.58 -9.57
C LEU A 67 -6.82 -4.36 -9.57
N GLU A 68 -7.31 -3.24 -10.09
CA GLU A 68 -6.62 -1.96 -9.93
C GLU A 68 -6.78 -1.47 -8.48
N LEU A 69 -5.67 -1.08 -7.86
CA LEU A 69 -5.67 -0.47 -6.53
C LEU A 69 -5.93 1.03 -6.68
N GLU A 70 -7.13 1.39 -7.09
CA GLU A 70 -7.50 2.79 -7.35
C GLU A 70 -7.17 3.69 -6.15
N GLY A 71 -6.73 4.93 -6.40
CA GLY A 71 -6.43 5.89 -5.32
C GLY A 71 -5.16 5.59 -4.51
N ILE A 72 -4.42 4.53 -4.84
CA ILE A 72 -3.20 4.16 -4.10
C ILE A 72 -2.10 5.23 -4.21
N HIS A 73 -2.08 6.02 -5.29
CA HIS A 73 -1.05 7.06 -5.47
C HIS A 73 -1.24 8.18 -4.47
N GLU A 74 -2.47 8.69 -4.34
CA GLU A 74 -2.82 9.73 -3.39
C GLU A 74 -2.62 9.25 -1.95
N GLU A 75 -3.05 8.03 -1.63
CA GLU A 75 -2.95 7.48 -0.28
C GLU A 75 -1.50 7.22 0.16
N VAL A 76 -0.64 6.63 -0.71
CA VAL A 76 0.78 6.44 -0.36
C VAL A 76 1.49 7.78 -0.22
N ALA A 77 1.27 8.72 -1.15
CA ALA A 77 1.89 10.04 -1.08
C ALA A 77 1.51 10.77 0.22
N TYR A 78 0.21 10.75 0.57
CA TYR A 78 -0.28 11.30 1.82
C TYR A 78 0.38 10.65 3.03
N LEU A 79 0.50 9.33 3.07
CA LEU A 79 1.15 8.62 4.18
C LEU A 79 2.63 8.98 4.30
N ILE A 80 3.37 9.04 3.19
CA ILE A 80 4.80 9.42 3.20
C ILE A 80 4.97 10.82 3.82
N GLU A 81 4.15 11.79 3.40
CA GLU A 81 4.19 13.15 3.95
C GLU A 81 3.82 13.21 5.44
N ASN A 82 2.85 12.40 5.89
CA ASN A 82 2.38 12.40 7.28
C ASN A 82 3.30 11.65 8.25
N ILE A 83 4.07 10.69 7.74
CA ILE A 83 5.02 9.89 8.51
C ILE A 83 6.32 10.68 8.71
N ALA A 84 6.80 11.41 7.70
CA ALA A 84 8.07 12.13 7.76
C ALA A 84 8.16 13.06 8.98
N GLY A 85 9.16 12.86 9.83
CA GLY A 85 9.33 13.63 11.07
C GLY A 85 8.30 13.37 12.17
N ASN A 86 7.46 12.34 12.04
CA ASN A 86 6.39 12.01 12.98
C ASN A 86 6.63 10.65 13.66
N ALA A 87 7.31 10.69 14.81
CA ALA A 87 7.64 9.50 15.60
C ALA A 87 6.42 8.73 16.16
N ASN A 88 5.19 9.25 16.06
CA ASN A 88 3.98 8.54 16.51
C ASN A 88 3.68 7.28 15.66
N TYR A 89 4.26 7.18 14.47
CA TYR A 89 4.22 5.98 13.63
C TYR A 89 5.30 4.96 13.98
N GLY A 90 6.08 5.20 15.03
CA GLY A 90 7.25 4.40 15.39
C GLY A 90 8.52 4.94 14.71
N GLU A 91 9.59 5.04 15.48
CA GLU A 91 10.86 5.62 15.03
C GLU A 91 11.46 4.83 13.86
N GLU A 92 11.35 3.49 13.86
CA GLU A 92 11.82 2.67 12.74
C GLU A 92 11.06 2.94 11.44
N MET A 93 9.72 3.05 11.51
CA MET A 93 8.89 3.32 10.34
C MET A 93 9.18 4.71 9.77
N GLU A 94 9.26 5.72 10.64
CA GLU A 94 9.59 7.10 10.25
C GLU A 94 10.92 7.16 9.53
N GLN A 95 11.98 6.62 10.15
CA GLN A 95 13.32 6.64 9.56
C GLN A 95 13.38 5.85 8.26
N ALA A 96 12.69 4.70 8.17
CA ALA A 96 12.67 3.88 6.97
C ALA A 96 11.97 4.58 5.80
N VAL A 97 10.82 5.21 6.04
CA VAL A 97 10.09 5.97 5.00
C VAL A 97 10.91 7.16 4.56
N THR A 98 11.42 7.97 5.51
CA THR A 98 12.23 9.15 5.20
C THR A 98 13.49 8.76 4.41
N ALA A 99 14.21 7.72 4.82
CA ALA A 99 15.43 7.30 4.11
C ALA A 99 15.18 6.72 2.71
N PHE A 100 14.05 6.01 2.51
CA PHE A 100 13.76 5.35 1.24
C PHE A 100 13.08 6.27 0.21
N PHE A 101 12.16 7.12 0.66
CA PHE A 101 11.31 7.94 -0.22
C PHE A 101 11.79 9.40 -0.38
N ALA A 102 12.78 9.84 0.40
CA ALA A 102 13.48 11.11 0.13
C ALA A 102 14.17 11.14 -1.25
#